data_AF-A0A067T9K9-F1
#
_entry.id   AF-A0A067T9K9-F1
#
_cell.length_a   1.000
_cell.length_b   1.000
_cell.length_c   1.000
_cell.angle_alpha   90.00
_cell.angle_beta   90.00
_cell.angle_gamma   90.00
#
_symmetry.space_group_name_H-M   'P 1'
#
loop_
_entity.id
_entity.type
_entity.pdbx_description
1 polymer ?
#
loop_
_entity_poly.entity_id
_entity_poly.type
_entity_poly.pdbx_seq_one_letter_code
_entity_poly.pdbx_strand_id
1 'polypeptide(L)'
;MEDRSRRMVTRSKKLKVQKDSPAAISKPLIIRANKMAKSARPEKKEVKNGASLNTNGFPMLPDELLLEIMSFYPPKSDLLSMEPNDYRALAQDASEYAVKRDTLIALAQTCRNLRRFCRPYIWSRIEVCHGIRVGEAVLGVWTKGSTTASIDRMFNAELVRQLEIVTVRDPSLAKYIKLLNVDLRDYSTPTVLAELARCIALFPNLRLVKLNVSSSKRKTDKLDTAVGKAFSSYLYPQVDQAFVSKSAIAFLRCCPSLRLANLMDYGIRRSSDYGLAMRLKGSCPRLENLMMGIGEVDCKETLQAFPNLREVTLVLHAFHHGLFMNKIAMFSTLKHLKYIKLTAITSLQEADRRTILDMAIQILLKLQKEDKEEKEASLTYTAQDSPRYLAYWNQKTETICLPVPKPR
;
A
#
# COMPACT_ATOMS: atom_id res chain seq x y z
N MET A 1 2.16 -36.82 -45.51
CA MET A 1 1.90 -35.42 -45.87
C MET A 1 2.43 -34.56 -44.73
N GLU A 2 3.75 -34.40 -44.72
CA GLU A 2 4.45 -33.14 -44.99
C GLU A 2 4.41 -32.16 -43.80
N ASP A 3 5.40 -32.41 -42.95
CA ASP A 3 5.90 -31.59 -41.86
C ASP A 3 6.61 -30.35 -42.42
N ARG A 4 6.13 -29.14 -42.07
CA ARG A 4 6.77 -27.87 -42.46
C ARG A 4 7.15 -27.06 -41.22
N SER A 5 8.37 -27.33 -40.77
CA SER A 5 9.15 -26.53 -39.85
C SER A 5 9.38 -25.11 -40.40
N ARG A 6 8.80 -24.09 -39.73
CA ARG A 6 9.08 -22.68 -40.01
C ARG A 6 10.26 -22.20 -39.15
N ARG A 7 11.44 -22.12 -39.78
CA ARG A 7 12.60 -21.38 -39.25
C ARG A 7 12.30 -19.89 -39.16
N MET A 8 12.38 -19.33 -37.96
CA MET A 8 12.25 -17.91 -37.69
C MET A 8 13.64 -17.26 -37.78
N VAL A 9 13.87 -16.48 -38.84
CA VAL A 9 15.11 -15.72 -39.07
C VAL A 9 14.99 -14.37 -38.36
N THR A 10 15.83 -14.13 -37.35
CA THR A 10 15.95 -12.84 -36.67
C THR A 10 16.84 -11.89 -37.48
N ARG A 11 16.20 -10.93 -38.16
CA ARG A 11 16.88 -9.88 -38.92
C ARG A 11 17.31 -8.75 -37.97
N SER A 12 18.60 -8.72 -37.64
CA SER A 12 19.25 -7.63 -36.90
C SER A 12 19.15 -6.32 -37.68
N LYS A 13 18.49 -5.30 -37.10
CA LYS A 13 18.44 -3.93 -37.63
C LYS A 13 19.68 -3.18 -37.15
N LYS A 14 20.62 -2.96 -38.06
CA LYS A 14 21.71 -1.97 -37.93
C LYS A 14 21.11 -0.57 -37.75
N LEU A 15 21.32 0.03 -36.57
CA LEU A 15 21.13 1.45 -36.33
C LEU A 15 22.20 2.23 -37.13
N LYS A 16 21.75 3.03 -38.09
CA LYS A 16 22.57 4.06 -38.74
C LYS A 16 22.85 5.15 -37.70
N VAL A 17 24.11 5.25 -37.29
CA VAL A 17 24.65 6.39 -36.55
C VAL A 17 24.71 7.56 -37.52
N GLN A 18 23.94 8.61 -37.21
CA GLN A 18 23.96 9.87 -37.94
C GLN A 18 25.20 10.66 -37.47
N LYS A 19 26.02 11.01 -38.46
CA LYS A 19 27.34 11.62 -38.32
C LYS A 19 27.16 13.11 -38.57
N ASP A 20 27.02 13.89 -37.50
CA ASP A 20 27.10 15.34 -37.56
C ASP A 20 28.47 15.80 -37.07
N SER A 21 29.13 16.54 -37.95
CA SER A 21 30.49 17.07 -37.80
C SER A 21 30.58 18.20 -36.76
N PRO A 22 31.78 18.41 -36.17
CA PRO A 22 31.98 19.38 -35.10
C PRO A 22 32.30 20.79 -35.62
N ALA A 23 31.72 21.81 -34.98
CA ALA A 23 32.19 23.19 -35.08
C ALA A 23 33.35 23.39 -34.09
N ALA A 24 34.50 23.78 -34.64
CA ALA A 24 35.72 24.07 -33.92
C ALA A 24 35.61 25.41 -33.16
N ILE A 25 35.83 25.37 -31.84
CA ILE A 25 36.30 26.52 -31.06
C ILE A 25 37.49 26.03 -30.25
N SER A 26 38.68 26.22 -30.83
CA SER A 26 39.97 25.99 -30.20
C SER A 26 40.22 27.00 -29.08
N LYS A 27 40.15 26.56 -27.82
CA LYS A 27 40.78 27.25 -26.70
C LYS A 27 42.08 26.53 -26.34
N PRO A 28 43.19 27.25 -26.11
CA PRO A 28 44.48 26.62 -25.83
C PRO A 28 44.46 25.92 -24.48
N LEU A 29 44.77 24.61 -24.51
CA LEU A 29 45.05 23.79 -23.34
C LEU A 29 46.38 24.25 -22.72
N ILE A 30 46.29 24.98 -21.61
CA ILE A 30 47.42 25.22 -20.72
C ILE A 30 47.75 23.88 -20.06
N ILE A 31 48.77 23.20 -20.58
CA ILE A 31 49.38 22.03 -19.95
C ILE A 31 50.15 22.53 -18.73
N ARG A 32 49.50 22.55 -17.56
CA ARG A 32 50.20 22.67 -16.27
C ARG A 32 50.93 21.36 -16.01
N ALA A 33 52.26 21.39 -16.12
CA ALA A 33 53.14 20.34 -15.64
C ALA A 33 52.93 20.16 -14.12
N ASN A 34 52.24 19.09 -13.75
CA ASN A 34 52.14 18.67 -12.36
C ASN A 34 53.51 18.17 -11.91
N LYS A 35 54.23 19.00 -11.15
CA LYS A 35 55.40 18.58 -10.36
C LYS A 35 54.98 17.40 -9.49
N MET A 36 55.62 16.25 -9.70
CA MET A 36 55.54 15.11 -8.80
C MET A 36 56.06 15.52 -7.42
N ALA A 37 55.14 15.88 -6.52
CA ALA A 37 55.43 15.99 -5.11
C ALA A 37 55.70 14.59 -4.57
N LYS A 38 56.96 14.32 -4.19
CA LYS A 38 57.35 13.13 -3.44
C LYS A 38 56.50 13.07 -2.17
N SER A 39 55.53 12.16 -2.16
CA SER A 39 54.72 11.85 -0.99
C SER A 39 55.62 11.20 0.05
N ALA A 40 56.07 12.01 1.02
CA ALA A 40 56.67 11.52 2.25
C ALA A 40 55.59 10.71 2.98
N ARG A 41 55.75 9.39 3.00
CA ARG A 41 54.90 8.45 3.72
C ARG A 41 54.97 8.83 5.21
N PRO A 42 53.90 9.36 5.82
CA PRO A 42 53.94 9.74 7.23
C PRO A 42 54.18 8.48 8.06
N GLU A 43 55.18 8.54 8.93
CA GLU A 43 55.44 7.50 9.91
C GLU A 43 54.15 7.19 10.68
N LYS A 44 53.77 5.91 10.67
CA LYS A 44 52.72 5.36 11.52
C LYS A 44 53.17 5.53 12.98
N LYS A 45 52.87 6.68 13.58
CA LYS A 45 52.77 6.77 15.04
C LYS A 45 51.59 5.90 15.44
N GLU A 46 51.85 4.76 16.07
CA GLU A 46 50.86 4.00 16.83
C GLU A 46 50.32 4.91 17.94
N VAL A 47 49.30 5.69 17.60
CA VAL A 47 48.50 6.36 18.61
C VAL A 47 47.73 5.25 19.32
N LYS A 48 48.20 4.85 20.50
CA LYS A 48 47.43 4.08 21.48
C LYS A 48 46.25 4.92 21.96
N ASN A 49 45.32 5.20 21.06
CA ASN A 49 44.00 5.73 21.38
C ASN A 49 43.21 4.57 21.98
N GLY A 50 43.42 4.32 23.26
CA GLY A 50 42.44 3.63 24.09
C GLY A 50 41.20 4.51 24.15
N ALA A 51 40.38 4.47 23.09
CA ALA A 51 39.08 5.11 23.10
C ALA A 51 38.33 4.55 24.31
N SER A 52 38.13 5.39 25.33
CA SER A 52 37.39 5.01 26.52
C SER A 52 36.02 4.52 26.04
N LEU A 53 35.73 3.24 26.31
CA LEU A 53 34.43 2.67 26.01
C LEU A 53 33.42 3.46 26.82
N ASN A 54 32.44 4.08 26.16
CA ASN A 54 31.38 4.82 26.84
C ASN A 54 30.48 3.81 27.56
N THR A 55 30.81 3.45 28.80
CA THR A 55 30.06 2.48 29.61
C THR A 55 28.79 3.05 30.23
N ASN A 56 28.65 4.39 30.24
CA ASN A 56 27.57 5.08 30.96
C ASN A 56 26.65 5.89 30.03
N GLY A 57 26.86 5.81 28.72
CA GLY A 57 26.13 6.59 27.73
C GLY A 57 24.84 5.94 27.28
N PHE A 58 24.02 6.71 26.55
CA PHE A 58 22.76 6.25 25.96
C PHE A 58 22.86 4.91 25.20
N PRO A 59 23.94 4.59 24.46
CA PRO A 59 24.10 3.28 23.83
C PRO A 59 24.19 2.07 24.78
N MET A 60 24.44 2.27 26.07
CA MET A 60 24.56 1.20 27.08
C MET A 60 23.26 0.96 27.84
N LEU A 61 22.20 1.73 27.54
CA LEU A 61 20.89 1.46 28.09
C LEU A 61 20.43 0.04 27.68
N PRO A 62 19.80 -0.72 28.60
CA PRO A 62 19.13 -1.96 28.27
C PRO A 62 18.10 -1.76 27.14
N ASP A 63 17.91 -2.81 26.34
CA ASP A 63 17.00 -2.77 25.18
C ASP A 63 15.56 -2.41 25.63
N GLU A 64 15.18 -2.73 26.87
CA GLU A 64 13.89 -2.39 27.49
C GLU A 64 13.70 -0.88 27.65
N LEU A 65 14.73 -0.16 28.12
CA LEU A 65 14.66 1.30 28.26
C LEU A 65 14.69 1.99 26.89
N LEU A 66 15.45 1.45 25.94
CA LEU A 66 15.44 1.94 24.57
C LEU A 66 14.05 1.75 23.93
N LEU A 67 13.38 0.62 24.23
CA LEU A 67 12.01 0.36 23.80
C LEU A 67 11.01 1.34 24.41
N GLU A 68 11.14 1.62 25.71
CA GLU A 68 10.32 2.61 26.40
C GLU A 68 10.49 4.00 25.76
N ILE A 69 11.72 4.43 25.49
CA ILE A 69 12.01 5.69 24.79
C ILE A 69 11.40 5.70 23.39
N MET A 70 11.49 4.57 22.67
CA MET A 70 10.88 4.43 21.35
C MET A 70 9.34 4.44 21.36
N SER A 71 8.71 4.15 22.50
CA SER A 71 7.26 4.19 22.66
C SER A 71 6.69 5.61 22.71
N PHE A 72 7.51 6.61 23.08
CA PHE A 72 7.13 8.03 23.08
C PHE A 72 7.12 8.66 21.69
N TYR A 73 7.77 8.04 20.70
CA TYR A 73 7.55 8.45 19.31
C TYR A 73 6.12 8.13 18.93
N PRO A 74 5.43 9.02 18.17
CA PRO A 74 4.00 8.95 17.92
C PRO A 74 3.51 7.52 17.86
N PRO A 75 2.50 7.16 18.70
CA PRO A 75 1.99 5.81 18.77
C PRO A 75 1.78 5.32 17.37
N LYS A 76 2.14 4.06 17.09
CA LYS A 76 1.72 3.44 15.85
C LYS A 76 0.20 3.57 15.86
N SER A 77 -0.36 4.45 15.03
CA SER A 77 -1.74 4.34 14.62
C SER A 77 -1.90 2.87 14.29
N ASP A 78 -2.74 2.17 15.06
CA ASP A 78 -2.93 0.76 14.82
C ASP A 78 -3.50 0.67 13.42
N LEU A 79 -2.65 0.40 12.42
CA LEU A 79 -3.01 0.44 11.01
C LEU A 79 -4.09 -0.61 10.71
N LEU A 80 -4.32 -1.52 11.66
CA LEU A 80 -5.39 -2.51 11.67
C LEU A 80 -6.73 -1.91 12.15
N SER A 81 -6.67 -0.93 13.07
CA SER A 81 -7.82 -0.25 13.66
C SER A 81 -8.21 1.02 12.89
N MET A 82 -7.25 1.63 12.19
CA MET A 82 -7.49 2.86 11.46
C MET A 82 -8.51 2.62 10.35
N GLU A 83 -9.66 3.29 10.43
CA GLU A 83 -10.65 3.24 9.37
C GLU A 83 -9.99 3.71 8.07
N PRO A 84 -9.92 2.85 7.04
CA PRO A 84 -9.03 3.10 5.90
C PRO A 84 -9.46 4.22 4.96
N ASN A 85 -10.59 4.88 5.26
CA ASN A 85 -11.24 5.84 4.38
C ASN A 85 -10.64 7.24 4.44
N ASP A 86 -9.81 7.55 5.44
CA ASP A 86 -9.19 8.86 5.53
C ASP A 86 -7.82 8.90 4.84
N TYR A 87 -7.83 9.30 3.56
CA TYR A 87 -6.60 9.49 2.77
C TYR A 87 -5.67 10.54 3.40
N ARG A 88 -6.21 11.54 4.11
CA ARG A 88 -5.37 12.52 4.82
C ARG A 88 -4.72 11.88 6.03
N ALA A 89 -5.45 11.08 6.81
CA ALA A 89 -4.86 10.33 7.91
C ALA A 89 -3.80 9.34 7.42
N LEU A 90 -3.98 8.72 6.25
CA LEU A 90 -2.94 7.90 5.61
C LEU A 90 -1.70 8.72 5.20
N ALA A 91 -1.90 9.91 4.63
CA ALA A 91 -0.79 10.81 4.29
C ALA A 91 -0.07 11.33 5.54
N GLN A 92 -0.81 11.62 6.61
CA GLN A 92 -0.28 12.01 7.89
C GLN A 92 0.51 10.86 8.55
N ASP A 93 -0.03 9.64 8.57
CA ASP A 93 0.66 8.43 9.03
C ASP A 93 1.97 8.21 8.26
N ALA A 94 1.95 8.34 6.93
CA ALA A 94 3.15 8.22 6.11
C ALA A 94 4.19 9.30 6.45
N SER A 95 3.76 10.54 6.69
CA SER A 95 4.64 11.64 7.09
C SER A 95 5.24 11.41 8.48
N GLU A 96 4.41 11.03 9.47
CA GLU A 96 4.86 10.72 10.83
C GLU A 96 5.82 9.53 10.85
N TYR A 97 5.53 8.49 10.05
CA TYR A 97 6.43 7.36 9.86
C TYR A 97 7.76 7.78 9.24
N ALA A 98 7.75 8.65 8.21
CA ALA A 98 8.98 9.14 7.60
C ALA A 98 9.88 9.86 8.61
N VAL A 99 9.31 10.76 9.44
CA VAL A 99 10.04 11.46 10.51
C VAL A 99 10.62 10.47 11.52
N LYS A 100 9.83 9.48 11.94
CA LYS A 100 10.29 8.43 12.85
C LYS A 100 11.43 7.60 12.25
N ARG A 101 11.31 7.23 10.98
CA ARG A 101 12.32 6.46 10.24
C ARG A 101 13.63 7.24 10.13
N ASP A 102 13.58 8.51 9.75
CA ASP A 102 14.76 9.37 9.65
C ASP A 102 15.46 9.52 11.00
N THR A 103 14.69 9.70 12.07
CA THR A 103 15.21 9.76 13.44
C THR A 103 15.91 8.46 13.83
N LEU A 104 15.30 7.32 13.55
CA LEU A 104 15.90 6.01 13.81
C LEU A 104 17.17 5.77 12.98
N ILE A 105 17.21 6.22 11.73
CA ILE A 105 18.41 6.15 10.88
C ILE A 105 19.52 7.00 11.49
N ALA A 106 19.22 8.23 11.92
CA ALA A 106 20.19 9.09 12.59
C ALA A 106 20.76 8.44 13.86
N LEU A 107 19.89 7.85 14.70
CA LEU A 107 20.32 7.10 15.90
C LEU A 107 21.22 5.90 15.53
N ALA A 108 20.85 5.13 14.51
CA ALA A 108 21.62 3.98 14.03
C ALA A 108 22.99 4.34 13.44
N GLN A 109 23.22 5.61 13.09
CA GLN A 109 24.51 6.10 12.62
C GLN A 109 25.47 6.44 13.78
N THR A 110 24.97 6.69 14.99
CA THR A 110 25.80 7.12 16.13
C THR A 110 26.70 6.00 16.66
N CYS A 111 26.21 4.76 16.79
CA CYS A 111 27.00 3.65 17.33
C CYS A 111 26.51 2.27 16.84
N ARG A 112 27.31 1.22 17.07
CA ARG A 112 26.98 -0.16 16.66
C ARG A 112 25.79 -0.75 17.44
N ASN A 113 25.66 -0.44 18.74
CA ASN A 113 24.56 -0.99 19.54
C ASN A 113 23.22 -0.43 19.08
N LEU A 114 23.11 0.89 18.91
CA LEU A 114 21.91 1.52 18.39
C LEU A 114 21.61 1.10 16.95
N ARG A 115 22.64 0.85 16.13
CA ARG A 115 22.41 0.24 14.81
C ARG A 115 21.77 -1.13 14.90
N ARG A 116 22.23 -1.99 15.81
CA ARG A 116 21.62 -3.32 16.05
C ARG A 116 20.16 -3.15 16.50
N PHE A 117 19.93 -2.26 17.45
CA PHE A 117 18.64 -2.02 18.07
C PHE A 117 17.62 -1.38 17.11
N CYS A 118 17.97 -0.31 16.42
CA CYS A 118 17.05 0.46 15.56
C CYS A 118 16.71 -0.26 14.24
N ARG A 119 17.58 -1.14 13.76
CA ARG A 119 17.48 -1.77 12.43
C ARG A 119 16.17 -2.54 12.18
N PRO A 120 15.66 -3.39 13.09
CA PRO A 120 14.35 -4.01 12.95
C PRO A 120 13.20 -3.00 12.79
N TYR A 121 13.30 -1.83 13.44
CA TYR A 121 12.24 -0.81 13.42
C TYR A 121 12.28 0.01 12.13
N ILE A 122 13.47 0.41 11.67
CA ILE A 122 13.68 1.10 10.38
C ILE A 122 13.11 0.27 9.24
N TRP A 123 13.38 -1.03 9.24
CA TRP A 123 12.98 -1.96 8.18
C TRP A 123 11.73 -2.77 8.50
N SER A 124 10.91 -2.32 9.46
CA SER A 124 9.62 -2.96 9.71
C SER A 124 8.59 -2.69 8.62
N ARG A 125 8.79 -1.61 7.85
CA ARG A 125 7.90 -1.13 6.80
C ARG A 125 8.72 -0.66 5.59
N ILE A 126 8.26 -1.03 4.40
CA ILE A 126 8.67 -0.41 3.14
C ILE A 126 7.59 0.59 2.78
N GLU A 127 7.98 1.84 2.58
CA GLU A 127 7.06 2.95 2.39
C GLU A 127 7.53 3.77 1.19
N VAL A 128 6.68 3.84 0.16
CA VAL A 128 6.87 4.63 -1.05
C VAL A 128 5.51 5.17 -1.50
N CYS A 129 5.03 6.21 -0.86
CA CYS A 129 3.75 6.87 -1.14
C CYS A 129 3.93 8.40 -1.15
N HIS A 130 2.84 9.11 -1.45
CA HIS A 130 2.81 10.56 -1.40
C HIS A 130 3.25 11.09 -0.01
N GLY A 131 4.05 12.17 0.01
CA GLY A 131 4.49 12.84 1.25
C GLY A 131 5.84 12.37 1.82
N ILE A 132 6.42 11.28 1.31
CA ILE A 132 7.71 10.77 1.82
C ILE A 132 8.87 11.63 1.32
N ARG A 133 9.87 11.85 2.18
CA ARG A 133 11.13 12.50 1.82
C ARG A 133 12.09 11.52 1.15
N VAL A 134 12.61 11.89 -0.02
CA VAL A 134 13.66 11.16 -0.76
C VAL A 134 14.76 12.15 -1.08
N GLY A 135 15.81 12.15 -0.25
CA GLY A 135 16.80 13.22 -0.24
C GLY A 135 16.15 14.55 0.15
N GLU A 136 16.44 15.61 -0.60
CA GLU A 136 15.86 16.94 -0.40
C GLU A 136 14.44 17.10 -0.96
N ALA A 137 13.91 16.10 -1.68
CA ALA A 137 12.62 16.17 -2.33
C ALA A 137 11.53 15.44 -1.52
N VAL A 138 10.29 15.94 -1.60
CA VAL A 138 9.10 15.27 -1.05
C VAL A 138 8.33 14.63 -2.21
N LEU A 139 8.13 13.31 -2.16
CA LEU A 139 7.42 12.56 -3.19
C LEU A 139 5.99 13.08 -3.36
N GLY A 140 5.64 13.40 -4.61
CA GLY A 140 4.31 13.88 -4.99
C GLY A 140 4.08 15.38 -4.79
N VAL A 141 5.03 16.12 -4.22
CA VAL A 141 4.97 17.58 -4.15
C VAL A 141 5.55 18.17 -5.44
N TRP A 142 4.74 18.95 -6.15
CA TRP A 142 5.15 19.61 -7.39
C TRP A 142 6.10 20.76 -7.07
N THR A 143 7.38 20.59 -7.41
CA THR A 143 8.34 21.70 -7.44
C THR A 143 8.33 22.36 -8.81
N LYS A 144 8.68 23.66 -8.86
CA LYS A 144 8.79 24.40 -10.12
C LYS A 144 9.78 23.69 -11.05
N GLY A 145 9.29 23.20 -12.19
CA GLY A 145 10.07 22.45 -13.18
C GLY A 145 9.93 20.92 -13.11
N SER A 146 9.23 20.37 -12.12
CA SER A 146 8.93 18.94 -12.08
C SER A 146 7.87 18.56 -13.12
N THR A 147 8.11 17.47 -13.85
CA THR A 147 7.14 16.86 -14.77
C THR A 147 6.47 15.65 -14.11
N THR A 148 5.27 15.25 -14.56
CA THR A 148 4.64 14.01 -14.09
C THR A 148 5.57 12.81 -14.26
N ALA A 149 6.27 12.73 -15.40
CA ALA A 149 7.18 11.62 -15.69
C ALA A 149 8.39 11.58 -14.74
N SER A 150 8.93 12.73 -14.32
CA SER A 150 10.02 12.78 -13.33
C SER A 150 9.54 12.36 -11.95
N ILE A 151 8.33 12.78 -11.54
CA ILE A 151 7.74 12.35 -10.27
C ILE A 151 7.49 10.83 -10.30
N ASP A 152 6.84 10.32 -11.34
CA ASP A 152 6.56 8.89 -11.51
C ASP A 152 7.84 8.04 -11.47
N ARG A 153 8.91 8.54 -12.09
CA ARG A 153 10.23 7.92 -12.03
C ARG A 153 10.78 7.88 -10.61
N MET A 154 10.64 8.96 -9.83
CA MET A 154 11.13 9.00 -8.45
C MET A 154 10.43 7.99 -7.55
N PHE A 155 9.10 7.85 -7.64
CA PHE A 155 8.35 6.84 -6.91
C PHE A 155 8.90 5.43 -7.19
N ASN A 156 8.94 5.06 -8.47
CA ASN A 156 9.31 3.71 -8.83
C ASN A 156 10.81 3.42 -8.61
N ALA A 157 11.69 4.43 -8.77
CA ALA A 157 13.11 4.29 -8.47
C ALA A 157 13.37 4.13 -6.97
N GLU A 158 12.66 4.89 -6.12
CA GLU A 158 12.78 4.76 -4.67
C GLU A 158 12.29 3.38 -4.19
N LEU A 159 11.20 2.87 -4.76
CA LEU A 159 10.74 1.51 -4.50
C LEU A 159 11.81 0.48 -4.83
N VAL A 160 12.35 0.51 -6.06
CA VAL A 160 13.41 -0.43 -6.47
C VAL A 160 14.62 -0.31 -5.55
N ARG A 161 15.01 0.91 -5.15
CA ARG A 161 16.14 1.13 -4.23
C ARG A 161 15.90 0.47 -2.87
N GLN A 162 14.72 0.64 -2.27
CA GLN A 162 14.39 0.02 -0.98
C GLN A 162 14.34 -1.51 -1.10
N LEU A 163 13.75 -2.05 -2.18
CA LEU A 163 13.70 -3.48 -2.45
C LEU A 163 15.10 -4.08 -2.65
N GLU A 164 15.99 -3.41 -3.39
CA GLU A 164 17.38 -3.82 -3.59
C GLU A 164 18.13 -3.86 -2.25
N ILE A 165 17.93 -2.88 -1.37
CA ILE A 165 18.57 -2.88 -0.05
C ILE A 165 18.18 -4.11 0.75
N VAL A 166 16.89 -4.43 0.83
CA VAL A 166 16.40 -5.51 1.70
C VAL A 166 16.49 -6.91 1.08
N THR A 167 16.68 -7.02 -0.24
CA THR A 167 16.75 -8.33 -0.92
C THR A 167 18.11 -8.66 -1.52
N VAL A 168 18.93 -7.65 -1.85
CA VAL A 168 20.24 -7.86 -2.50
C VAL A 168 21.37 -7.43 -1.59
N ARG A 169 21.37 -6.18 -1.10
CA ARG A 169 22.49 -5.65 -0.31
C ARG A 169 22.56 -6.25 1.08
N ASP A 170 21.40 -6.44 1.70
CA ASP A 170 21.30 -6.98 3.05
C ASP A 170 20.01 -7.82 3.20
N PRO A 171 20.03 -9.06 2.66
CA PRO A 171 18.87 -9.96 2.70
C PRO A 171 18.37 -10.28 4.11
N SER A 172 19.22 -10.11 5.14
CA SER A 172 18.83 -10.34 6.53
C SER A 172 17.82 -9.32 7.04
N LEU A 173 17.58 -8.23 6.29
CA LEU A 173 16.52 -7.25 6.56
C LEU A 173 15.12 -7.74 6.18
N ALA A 174 14.99 -8.66 5.21
CA ALA A 174 13.70 -9.14 4.73
C ALA A 174 12.82 -9.73 5.85
N LYS A 175 13.43 -10.35 6.87
CA LYS A 175 12.71 -10.88 8.04
C LYS A 175 12.07 -9.80 8.91
N TYR A 176 12.47 -8.55 8.80
CA TYR A 176 11.89 -7.46 9.58
C TYR A 176 10.67 -6.83 8.90
N ILE A 177 10.54 -6.96 7.58
CA ILE A 177 9.44 -6.37 6.81
C ILE A 177 8.12 -7.01 7.25
N LYS A 178 7.23 -6.19 7.81
CA LYS A 178 5.86 -6.56 8.21
C LYS A 178 4.80 -5.86 7.38
N LEU A 179 5.14 -4.69 6.83
CA LEU A 179 4.25 -3.84 6.07
C LEU A 179 4.90 -3.37 4.77
N LEU A 180 4.13 -3.37 3.69
CA LEU A 180 4.50 -2.76 2.41
C LEU A 180 3.42 -1.72 2.04
N ASN A 181 3.76 -0.43 1.98
CA ASN A 181 2.87 0.64 1.52
C ASN A 181 3.47 1.35 0.31
N VAL A 182 2.95 1.08 -0.88
CA VAL A 182 3.58 1.52 -2.13
C VAL A 182 2.57 2.06 -3.14
N ASP A 183 2.89 3.23 -3.67
CA ASP A 183 2.31 3.86 -4.83
C ASP A 183 3.19 3.57 -6.05
N LEU A 184 2.71 2.72 -6.94
CA LEU A 184 3.31 2.50 -8.25
C LEU A 184 2.74 3.49 -9.26
N ARG A 185 3.67 4.16 -9.96
CA ARG A 185 3.37 5.18 -10.97
C ARG A 185 3.73 4.71 -12.38
N ASP A 186 3.45 5.56 -13.36
CA ASP A 186 3.47 5.27 -14.79
C ASP A 186 4.89 5.26 -15.41
N TYR A 187 5.88 4.72 -14.69
CA TYR A 187 7.28 4.69 -15.12
C TYR A 187 7.89 3.28 -15.02
N SER A 188 8.22 2.65 -16.15
CA SER A 188 8.78 1.27 -16.16
C SER A 188 7.93 0.25 -15.38
N THR A 189 6.61 0.48 -15.31
CA THR A 189 5.68 -0.22 -14.43
C THR A 189 5.75 -1.75 -14.55
N PRO A 190 5.82 -2.37 -15.75
CA PRO A 190 5.92 -3.83 -15.85
C PRO A 190 7.17 -4.42 -15.18
N THR A 191 8.32 -3.75 -15.33
CA THR A 191 9.59 -4.20 -14.74
C THR A 191 9.55 -4.04 -13.21
N VAL A 192 9.04 -2.92 -12.72
CA VAL A 192 8.95 -2.64 -11.29
C VAL A 192 7.94 -3.58 -10.62
N LEU A 193 6.81 -3.89 -11.28
CA LEU A 193 5.84 -4.88 -10.80
C LEU A 193 6.44 -6.28 -10.71
N ALA A 194 7.20 -6.72 -11.72
CA ALA A 194 7.86 -8.02 -11.69
C ALA A 194 8.87 -8.11 -10.53
N GLU A 195 9.65 -7.05 -10.31
CA GLU A 195 10.62 -6.99 -9.21
C GLU A 195 9.92 -6.93 -7.85
N LEU A 196 8.83 -6.18 -7.73
CA LEU A 196 8.01 -6.14 -6.52
C LEU A 196 7.43 -7.52 -6.20
N ALA A 197 6.85 -8.20 -7.19
CA ALA A 197 6.28 -9.53 -7.03
C ALA A 197 7.32 -10.55 -6.53
N ARG A 198 8.52 -10.53 -7.11
CA ARG A 198 9.66 -11.34 -6.68
C ARG A 198 10.07 -11.03 -5.24
N CYS A 199 10.17 -9.75 -4.87
CA CYS A 199 10.64 -9.34 -3.54
C CYS A 199 9.64 -9.66 -2.43
N ILE A 200 8.33 -9.51 -2.67
CA ILE A 200 7.29 -9.85 -1.68
C ILE A 200 7.40 -11.31 -1.24
N ALA A 201 7.71 -12.22 -2.17
CA ALA A 201 7.93 -13.64 -1.87
C ALA A 201 9.11 -13.89 -0.90
N LEU A 202 10.04 -12.94 -0.80
CA LEU A 202 11.21 -13.02 0.09
C LEU A 202 10.95 -12.44 1.49
N PHE A 203 9.77 -11.87 1.76
CA PHE A 203 9.44 -11.25 3.04
C PHE A 203 8.58 -12.20 3.89
N PRO A 204 9.17 -13.04 4.77
CA PRO A 204 8.44 -14.09 5.48
C PRO A 204 7.47 -13.56 6.54
N ASN A 205 7.70 -12.34 7.04
CA ASN A 205 6.90 -11.72 8.09
C ASN A 205 5.96 -10.63 7.57
N LEU A 206 5.86 -10.45 6.25
CA LEU A 206 4.97 -9.49 5.64
C LEU A 206 3.53 -9.91 5.86
N ARG A 207 2.72 -9.06 6.50
CA ARG A 207 1.31 -9.33 6.79
C ARG A 207 0.38 -8.40 6.02
N LEU A 208 0.78 -7.14 5.92
CA LEU A 208 -0.03 -6.07 5.36
C LEU A 208 0.59 -5.50 4.08
N VAL A 209 -0.18 -5.48 3.00
CA VAL A 209 0.20 -4.85 1.73
C VAL A 209 -0.81 -3.77 1.35
N LYS A 210 -0.35 -2.52 1.24
CA LYS A 210 -1.07 -1.41 0.61
C LYS A 210 -0.43 -1.15 -0.75
N LEU A 211 -1.12 -1.53 -1.83
CA LEU A 211 -0.63 -1.48 -3.20
C LEU A 211 -1.56 -0.61 -4.06
N ASN A 212 -1.14 0.62 -4.29
CA ASN A 212 -1.81 1.54 -5.19
C ASN A 212 -1.08 1.58 -6.53
N VAL A 213 -1.75 1.22 -7.62
CA VAL A 213 -1.16 1.22 -8.96
C VAL A 213 -1.96 2.19 -9.81
N SER A 214 -1.36 3.33 -10.09
CA SER A 214 -1.99 4.41 -10.82
C SER A 214 -1.37 4.58 -12.20
N SER A 215 -2.23 4.87 -13.19
CA SER A 215 -1.80 5.24 -14.53
C SER A 215 -2.35 6.60 -14.90
N SER A 216 -1.48 7.48 -15.41
CA SER A 216 -1.83 8.74 -16.04
C SER A 216 -2.61 8.52 -17.34
N LYS A 217 -2.43 7.36 -17.98
CA LYS A 217 -3.08 7.01 -19.25
C LYS A 217 -4.44 6.37 -18.99
N ARG A 218 -5.44 6.72 -19.80
CA ARG A 218 -6.82 6.19 -19.75
C ARG A 218 -6.95 4.69 -20.11
N LYS A 219 -5.89 3.87 -19.98
CA LYS A 219 -5.87 2.45 -20.40
C LYS A 219 -5.70 1.52 -19.19
N THR A 220 -6.75 1.45 -18.36
CA THR A 220 -6.82 0.58 -17.17
C THR A 220 -6.55 -0.89 -17.48
N ASP A 221 -7.05 -1.39 -18.61
CA ASP A 221 -6.98 -2.82 -18.94
C ASP A 221 -5.55 -3.32 -19.15
N LYS A 222 -4.68 -2.48 -19.72
CA LYS A 222 -3.26 -2.81 -19.91
C LYS A 222 -2.53 -2.93 -18.58
N LEU A 223 -2.89 -2.09 -17.62
CA LEU A 223 -2.28 -2.07 -16.30
C LEU A 223 -2.71 -3.29 -15.49
N ASP A 224 -4.00 -3.60 -15.49
CA ASP A 224 -4.57 -4.80 -14.86
C ASP A 224 -3.93 -6.08 -15.41
N THR A 225 -3.77 -6.17 -16.74
CA THR A 225 -3.05 -7.27 -17.40
C THR A 225 -1.59 -7.36 -16.95
N ALA A 226 -0.91 -6.21 -16.82
CA ALA A 226 0.49 -6.17 -16.38
C ALA A 226 0.65 -6.60 -14.92
N VAL A 227 -0.25 -6.17 -14.02
CA VAL A 227 -0.31 -6.61 -12.63
C VAL A 227 -0.56 -8.12 -12.57
N GLY A 228 -1.61 -8.60 -13.24
CA GLY A 228 -1.93 -10.02 -13.28
C GLY A 228 -0.76 -10.87 -13.76
N LYS A 229 -0.10 -10.45 -14.85
CA LYS A 229 1.09 -11.15 -15.36
C LYS A 229 2.24 -11.15 -14.35
N ALA A 230 2.57 -10.02 -13.75
CA ALA A 230 3.70 -9.89 -12.83
C ALA A 230 3.53 -10.77 -11.58
N PHE A 231 2.32 -10.82 -11.02
CA PHE A 231 2.04 -11.54 -9.78
C PHE A 231 1.67 -13.01 -9.98
N SER A 232 1.19 -13.42 -11.17
CA SER A 232 0.72 -14.80 -11.46
C SER A 232 1.72 -15.92 -11.18
N SER A 233 3.02 -15.63 -11.09
CA SER A 233 4.08 -16.62 -10.83
C SER A 233 4.36 -16.84 -9.33
N TYR A 234 3.65 -16.14 -8.43
CA TYR A 234 3.94 -16.12 -7.01
C TYR A 234 2.68 -16.35 -6.16
N LEU A 235 2.89 -16.85 -4.95
CA LEU A 235 1.89 -16.93 -3.90
C LEU A 235 2.44 -16.29 -2.63
N TYR A 236 1.57 -15.63 -1.88
CA TYR A 236 1.88 -14.84 -0.70
C TYR A 236 1.02 -15.28 0.49
N PRO A 237 1.22 -16.52 0.99
CA PRO A 237 0.44 -17.05 2.11
C PRO A 237 0.66 -16.31 3.44
N GLN A 238 1.71 -15.49 3.54
CA GLN A 238 2.00 -14.66 4.71
C GLN A 238 1.14 -13.39 4.77
N VAL A 239 0.61 -12.93 3.63
CA VAL A 239 -0.19 -11.71 3.55
C VAL A 239 -1.62 -12.04 3.97
N ASP A 240 -2.01 -11.51 5.13
CA ASP A 240 -3.37 -11.67 5.68
C ASP A 240 -4.24 -10.42 5.44
N GLN A 241 -3.64 -9.30 5.05
CA GLN A 241 -4.35 -8.04 4.80
C GLN A 241 -3.83 -7.33 3.55
N ALA A 242 -4.76 -6.88 2.71
CA ALA A 242 -4.41 -6.18 1.49
C ALA A 242 -5.35 -5.01 1.20
N PHE A 243 -4.74 -3.88 0.86
CA PHE A 243 -5.40 -2.65 0.46
C PHE A 243 -4.92 -2.37 -0.95
N VAL A 244 -5.78 -2.46 -1.95
CA VAL A 244 -5.38 -2.42 -3.34
C VAL A 244 -6.17 -1.38 -4.11
N SER A 245 -5.52 -0.65 -5.01
CA SER A 245 -6.27 0.10 -6.02
C SER A 245 -7.04 -0.85 -6.95
N LYS A 246 -8.01 -0.31 -7.71
CA LYS A 246 -8.77 -1.10 -8.69
C LYS A 246 -7.86 -1.82 -9.71
N SER A 247 -6.81 -1.15 -10.17
CA SER A 247 -5.81 -1.71 -11.09
C SER A 247 -4.98 -2.84 -10.48
N ALA A 248 -5.00 -2.99 -9.16
CA ALA A 248 -4.20 -3.95 -8.42
C ALA A 248 -5.01 -5.15 -7.88
N ILE A 249 -6.29 -5.28 -8.23
CA ILE A 249 -7.15 -6.39 -7.75
C ILE A 249 -6.53 -7.77 -8.06
N ALA A 250 -5.84 -7.92 -9.20
CA ALA A 250 -5.20 -9.17 -9.58
C ALA A 250 -4.12 -9.64 -8.56
N PHE A 251 -3.54 -8.73 -7.77
CA PHE A 251 -2.62 -9.08 -6.67
C PHE A 251 -3.30 -9.96 -5.61
N LEU A 252 -4.57 -9.68 -5.29
CA LEU A 252 -5.31 -10.41 -4.25
C LEU A 252 -5.42 -11.91 -4.55
N ARG A 253 -5.42 -12.29 -5.84
CA ARG A 253 -5.44 -13.70 -6.26
C ARG A 253 -4.25 -14.50 -5.74
N CYS A 254 -3.16 -13.81 -5.43
CA CYS A 254 -1.92 -14.41 -4.99
C CYS A 254 -1.86 -14.56 -3.46
N CYS A 255 -2.88 -14.13 -2.71
CA CYS A 255 -2.89 -14.10 -1.25
C CYS A 255 -3.91 -15.12 -0.68
N PRO A 256 -3.58 -16.43 -0.62
CA PRO A 256 -4.54 -17.46 -0.21
C PRO A 256 -4.98 -17.36 1.26
N SER A 257 -4.16 -16.71 2.10
CA SER A 257 -4.44 -16.49 3.52
C SER A 257 -5.12 -15.15 3.82
N LEU A 258 -5.54 -14.41 2.78
CA LEU A 258 -6.12 -13.08 2.93
C LEU A 258 -7.40 -13.13 3.77
N ARG A 259 -7.43 -12.37 4.87
CA ARG A 259 -8.57 -12.21 5.78
C ARG A 259 -9.24 -10.86 5.64
N LEU A 260 -8.49 -9.81 5.29
CA LEU A 260 -9.01 -8.47 5.06
C LEU A 260 -8.61 -7.97 3.68
N ALA A 261 -9.61 -7.52 2.90
CA ALA A 261 -9.40 -6.87 1.62
C ALA A 261 -10.06 -5.49 1.60
N ASN A 262 -9.36 -4.49 1.09
CA ASN A 262 -9.87 -3.14 0.89
C ASN A 262 -9.49 -2.62 -0.49
N LEU A 263 -10.41 -1.96 -1.19
CA LEU A 263 -10.21 -1.49 -2.55
C LEU A 263 -10.09 0.05 -2.62
N MET A 264 -8.91 0.62 -2.48
CA MET A 264 -8.68 2.06 -2.22
C MET A 264 -9.10 3.09 -3.31
N ASP A 265 -9.73 2.69 -4.42
CA ASP A 265 -10.08 3.58 -5.55
C ASP A 265 -11.54 3.40 -5.99
N TYR A 266 -12.43 4.06 -5.26
CA TYR A 266 -13.89 3.99 -5.44
C TYR A 266 -14.46 5.10 -6.34
N GLY A 267 -13.63 5.74 -7.17
CA GLY A 267 -14.04 6.88 -7.99
C GLY A 267 -15.23 6.60 -8.91
N ILE A 268 -16.01 7.66 -9.22
CA ILE A 268 -17.27 7.65 -10.02
C ILE A 268 -17.10 7.13 -11.45
N ARG A 269 -15.86 6.89 -11.91
CA ARG A 269 -15.62 6.42 -13.27
C ARG A 269 -16.06 4.96 -13.38
N ARG A 270 -17.21 4.78 -14.05
CA ARG A 270 -17.76 3.53 -14.57
C ARG A 270 -16.66 2.72 -15.26
N SER A 271 -15.96 1.88 -14.50
CA SER A 271 -15.15 0.83 -15.07
C SER A 271 -16.10 -0.25 -15.55
N SER A 272 -15.84 -0.73 -16.76
CA SER A 272 -16.52 -1.84 -17.41
C SER A 272 -16.61 -3.10 -16.52
N ASP A 273 -17.84 -3.55 -16.29
CA ASP A 273 -18.46 -4.89 -16.13
C ASP A 273 -17.72 -6.13 -15.62
N TYR A 274 -16.41 -6.12 -15.38
CA TYR A 274 -15.73 -7.31 -14.83
C TYR A 274 -15.77 -7.30 -13.31
N GLY A 275 -16.91 -7.73 -12.76
CA GLY A 275 -17.19 -7.78 -11.34
C GLY A 275 -16.07 -8.46 -10.53
N LEU A 276 -15.81 -7.90 -9.35
CA LEU A 276 -14.80 -8.37 -8.40
C LEU A 276 -14.90 -9.88 -8.11
N ALA A 277 -16.12 -10.42 -8.11
CA ALA A 277 -16.43 -11.85 -8.03
C ALA A 277 -15.56 -12.69 -8.96
N MET A 278 -15.65 -12.38 -10.26
CA MET A 278 -15.06 -13.17 -11.33
C MET A 278 -13.55 -13.10 -11.26
N ARG A 279 -13.04 -11.98 -10.74
CA ARG A 279 -11.62 -11.81 -10.50
C ARG A 279 -11.17 -12.68 -9.32
N LEU A 280 -11.85 -12.67 -8.19
CA LEU A 280 -11.31 -13.28 -6.98
C LEU A 280 -11.87 -14.68 -6.65
N LYS A 281 -12.81 -15.19 -7.45
CA LYS A 281 -13.44 -16.49 -7.23
C LYS A 281 -12.42 -17.60 -6.99
N GLY A 282 -12.52 -18.24 -5.82
CA GLY A 282 -11.66 -19.35 -5.41
C GLY A 282 -10.25 -18.97 -4.97
N SER A 283 -9.85 -17.69 -5.04
CA SER A 283 -8.48 -17.28 -4.70
C SER A 283 -8.30 -16.87 -3.23
N CYS A 284 -9.35 -16.35 -2.59
CA CYS A 284 -9.30 -15.84 -1.21
C CYS A 284 -10.33 -16.57 -0.31
N PRO A 285 -10.17 -17.87 -0.04
CA PRO A 285 -11.17 -18.66 0.70
C PRO A 285 -11.33 -18.24 2.17
N ARG A 286 -10.33 -17.56 2.73
CA ARG A 286 -10.30 -17.10 4.14
C ARG A 286 -10.72 -15.65 4.33
N LEU A 287 -11.26 -15.01 3.28
CA LEU A 287 -11.65 -13.61 3.36
C LEU A 287 -12.82 -13.45 4.34
N GLU A 288 -12.59 -12.69 5.41
CA GLU A 288 -13.54 -12.41 6.48
C GLU A 288 -14.06 -10.97 6.41
N ASN A 289 -13.19 -10.02 6.04
CA ASN A 289 -13.49 -8.59 6.04
C ASN A 289 -13.29 -8.03 4.63
N LEU A 290 -14.33 -7.46 4.04
CA LEU A 290 -14.26 -6.86 2.71
C LEU A 290 -14.77 -5.43 2.73
N MET A 291 -13.90 -4.50 2.36
CA MET A 291 -14.22 -3.10 2.17
C MET A 291 -14.24 -2.77 0.69
N MET A 292 -15.37 -2.28 0.20
CA MET A 292 -15.57 -1.94 -1.20
C MET A 292 -16.56 -0.79 -1.41
N GLY A 293 -16.58 -0.21 -2.61
CA GLY A 293 -17.57 0.77 -2.99
C GLY A 293 -18.88 0.06 -3.29
N ILE A 294 -20.02 0.65 -2.92
CA ILE A 294 -21.34 0.06 -3.26
C ILE A 294 -21.47 -0.16 -4.77
N GLY A 295 -20.82 0.68 -5.58
CA GLY A 295 -20.76 0.56 -7.03
C GLY A 295 -20.21 -0.78 -7.53
N GLU A 296 -19.31 -1.42 -6.77
CA GLU A 296 -18.61 -2.66 -7.15
C GLU A 296 -19.37 -3.94 -6.75
N VAL A 297 -20.48 -3.81 -6.02
CA VAL A 297 -21.37 -4.94 -5.71
C VAL A 297 -22.22 -5.21 -6.94
N ASP A 298 -21.71 -5.99 -7.87
CA ASP A 298 -22.34 -6.16 -9.19
C ASP A 298 -23.36 -7.30 -9.24
N CYS A 299 -23.13 -8.40 -8.52
CA CYS A 299 -23.99 -9.55 -8.58
C CYS A 299 -23.87 -10.48 -7.36
N LYS A 300 -24.81 -11.42 -7.22
CA LYS A 300 -24.83 -12.40 -6.11
C LYS A 300 -23.60 -13.30 -6.14
N GLU A 301 -23.06 -13.57 -7.32
CA GLU A 301 -21.84 -14.36 -7.50
C GLU A 301 -20.63 -13.72 -6.81
N THR A 302 -20.61 -12.39 -6.66
CA THR A 302 -19.58 -11.67 -5.87
C THR A 302 -19.56 -12.12 -4.44
N LEU A 303 -20.73 -12.22 -3.82
CA LEU A 303 -20.83 -12.58 -2.41
C LEU A 303 -20.63 -14.09 -2.21
N GLN A 304 -21.09 -14.90 -3.16
CA GLN A 304 -20.85 -16.34 -3.16
C GLN A 304 -19.36 -16.71 -3.30
N ALA A 305 -18.53 -15.84 -3.89
CA ALA A 305 -17.09 -16.05 -3.97
C ALA A 305 -16.41 -15.99 -2.59
N PHE A 306 -17.06 -15.41 -1.58
CA PHE A 306 -16.51 -15.21 -0.24
C PHE A 306 -17.50 -15.70 0.83
N PRO A 307 -17.70 -17.02 0.94
CA PRO A 307 -18.70 -17.58 1.85
C PRO A 307 -18.44 -17.28 3.33
N ASN A 308 -17.18 -16.97 3.69
CA ASN A 308 -16.73 -16.74 5.06
C ASN A 308 -16.74 -15.26 5.49
N LEU A 309 -17.33 -14.37 4.69
CA LEU A 309 -17.43 -12.95 5.06
C LEU A 309 -18.20 -12.76 6.36
N ARG A 310 -17.57 -12.05 7.28
CA ARG A 310 -18.09 -11.64 8.61
C ARG A 310 -18.34 -10.15 8.68
N GLU A 311 -17.52 -9.35 7.99
CA GLU A 311 -17.65 -7.90 7.96
C GLU A 311 -17.63 -7.42 6.51
N VAL A 312 -18.59 -6.54 6.19
CA VAL A 312 -18.58 -5.81 4.93
C VAL A 312 -18.67 -4.32 5.22
N THR A 313 -17.72 -3.57 4.67
CA THR A 313 -17.70 -2.11 4.70
C THR A 313 -18.02 -1.55 3.32
N LEU A 314 -19.12 -0.83 3.19
CA LEU A 314 -19.59 -0.26 1.93
C LEU A 314 -19.38 1.25 1.90
N VAL A 315 -18.59 1.71 0.93
CA VAL A 315 -18.34 3.14 0.71
C VAL A 315 -19.37 3.71 -0.27
N LEU A 316 -20.09 4.74 0.17
CA LEU A 316 -21.15 5.43 -0.56
C LEU A 316 -20.63 6.77 -1.09
N HIS A 317 -20.45 6.86 -2.40
CA HIS A 317 -20.05 8.10 -3.09
C HIS A 317 -21.24 9.00 -3.44
N ALA A 318 -22.32 8.36 -3.86
CA ALA A 318 -23.59 8.99 -4.18
C ALA A 318 -24.69 8.01 -3.76
N PHE A 319 -25.69 8.50 -3.05
CA PHE A 319 -26.82 7.68 -2.65
C PHE A 319 -27.86 7.65 -3.77
N HIS A 320 -28.01 6.48 -4.39
CA HIS A 320 -29.09 6.18 -5.32
C HIS A 320 -29.93 5.07 -4.71
N HIS A 321 -31.05 5.44 -4.09
CA HIS A 321 -31.91 4.54 -3.30
C HIS A 321 -32.20 3.20 -4.00
N GLY A 322 -32.64 3.24 -5.26
CA GLY A 322 -32.99 2.01 -6.01
C GLY A 322 -31.80 1.09 -6.27
N LEU A 323 -30.63 1.65 -6.62
CA LEU A 323 -29.40 0.86 -6.84
C LEU A 323 -28.87 0.29 -5.53
N PHE A 324 -28.91 1.09 -4.46
CA PHE A 324 -28.50 0.66 -3.14
C PHE A 324 -29.32 -0.53 -2.66
N MET A 325 -30.65 -0.46 -2.81
CA MET A 325 -31.57 -1.52 -2.38
C MET A 325 -31.31 -2.87 -3.01
N ASN A 326 -31.17 -2.89 -4.34
CA ASN A 326 -30.94 -4.13 -5.06
C ASN A 326 -29.60 -4.78 -4.66
N LYS A 327 -28.58 -3.95 -4.40
CA LYS A 327 -27.24 -4.41 -4.03
C LYS A 327 -27.19 -4.87 -2.57
N ILE A 328 -27.80 -4.13 -1.65
CA ILE A 328 -27.75 -4.47 -0.23
C ILE A 328 -28.52 -5.77 0.05
N ALA A 329 -29.65 -5.99 -0.61
CA ALA A 329 -30.44 -7.22 -0.44
C ALA A 329 -29.63 -8.50 -0.73
N MET A 330 -28.57 -8.42 -1.55
CA MET A 330 -27.70 -9.55 -1.86
C MET A 330 -26.92 -10.06 -0.64
N PHE A 331 -26.63 -9.21 0.35
CA PHE A 331 -25.91 -9.60 1.58
C PHE A 331 -26.68 -10.59 2.44
N SER A 332 -27.99 -10.74 2.25
CA SER A 332 -28.78 -11.80 2.89
C SER A 332 -28.36 -13.23 2.50
N THR A 333 -27.46 -13.38 1.52
CA THR A 333 -26.87 -14.68 1.15
C THR A 333 -25.63 -15.07 1.95
N LEU A 334 -25.05 -14.13 2.72
CA LEU A 334 -23.83 -14.34 3.51
C LEU A 334 -24.17 -14.86 4.90
N LYS A 335 -24.12 -16.18 5.08
CA LYS A 335 -24.50 -16.87 6.32
C LYS A 335 -23.67 -16.51 7.55
N HIS A 336 -22.46 -15.98 7.36
CA HIS A 336 -21.53 -15.65 8.45
C HIS A 336 -21.41 -14.15 8.72
N LEU A 337 -22.21 -13.32 8.02
CA LEU A 337 -22.12 -11.87 8.12
C LEU A 337 -22.60 -11.39 9.50
N LYS A 338 -21.73 -10.69 10.22
CA LYS A 338 -21.98 -10.10 11.55
C LYS A 338 -22.10 -8.59 11.50
N TYR A 339 -21.29 -7.96 10.65
CA TYR A 339 -21.11 -6.51 10.62
C TYR A 339 -21.40 -5.97 9.21
N ILE A 340 -22.29 -4.98 9.14
CA ILE A 340 -22.46 -4.14 7.94
C ILE A 340 -22.08 -2.71 8.34
N LYS A 341 -20.94 -2.23 7.84
CA LYS A 341 -20.49 -0.86 8.05
C LYS A 341 -20.71 -0.07 6.77
N LEU A 342 -21.32 1.10 6.88
CA LEU A 342 -21.64 1.96 5.76
C LEU A 342 -20.91 3.27 5.95
N THR A 343 -20.14 3.71 4.96
CA THR A 343 -19.41 4.99 5.03
C THR A 343 -19.86 5.89 3.90
N ALA A 344 -20.57 6.98 4.22
CA ALA A 344 -20.97 8.00 3.28
C ALA A 344 -19.92 9.12 3.22
N ILE A 345 -19.37 9.34 2.02
CA ILE A 345 -18.40 10.42 1.78
C ILE A 345 -19.10 11.78 1.70
N THR A 346 -20.38 11.79 1.34
CA THR A 346 -21.23 12.99 1.29
C THR A 346 -22.12 13.06 2.51
N SER A 347 -22.56 14.28 2.84
CA SER A 347 -23.67 14.45 3.78
C SER A 347 -24.92 13.74 3.26
N LEU A 348 -25.64 13.11 4.18
CA LEU A 348 -26.91 12.42 3.92
C LEU A 348 -28.02 13.17 4.66
N GLN A 349 -29.19 13.26 4.03
CA GLN A 349 -30.38 13.75 4.73
C GLN A 349 -30.76 12.74 5.82
N GLU A 350 -31.39 13.22 6.89
CA GLU A 350 -31.76 12.35 8.01
C GLU A 350 -32.66 11.19 7.59
N ALA A 351 -33.62 11.46 6.68
CA ALA A 351 -34.48 10.42 6.13
C ALA A 351 -33.68 9.35 5.38
N ASP A 352 -32.67 9.74 4.59
CA ASP A 352 -31.80 8.80 3.86
C ASP A 352 -30.96 7.97 4.82
N ARG A 353 -30.40 8.58 5.88
CA ARG A 353 -29.61 7.87 6.91
C ARG A 353 -30.42 6.74 7.56
N ARG A 354 -31.62 7.07 8.05
CA ARG A 354 -32.52 6.10 8.69
C ARG A 354 -32.88 4.98 7.72
N THR A 355 -33.28 5.36 6.51
CA THR A 355 -33.61 4.42 5.43
C THR A 355 -32.46 3.43 5.14
N ILE A 356 -31.24 3.94 5.00
CA ILE A 356 -30.04 3.14 4.75
C ILE A 356 -29.75 2.17 5.91
N LEU A 357 -29.82 2.66 7.15
CA LEU A 357 -29.49 1.89 8.34
C LEU A 357 -30.56 0.81 8.61
N ASP A 358 -31.84 1.16 8.44
CA ASP A 358 -32.96 0.22 8.56
C ASP A 358 -32.81 -0.94 7.58
N MET A 359 -32.37 -0.69 6.34
CA MET A 359 -32.13 -1.74 5.35
C MET A 359 -31.03 -2.71 5.79
N ALA A 360 -29.91 -2.19 6.30
CA ALA A 360 -28.84 -3.02 6.83
C ALA A 360 -29.32 -3.87 8.01
N ILE A 361 -30.10 -3.27 8.91
CA ILE A 361 -30.70 -3.96 10.06
C ILE A 361 -31.64 -5.08 9.62
N GLN A 362 -32.52 -4.84 8.63
CA GLN A 362 -33.43 -5.89 8.15
C GLN A 362 -32.70 -7.11 7.59
N ILE A 363 -31.57 -6.90 6.91
CA ILE A 363 -30.72 -8.00 6.43
C ILE A 363 -30.10 -8.76 7.60
N LEU A 364 -29.52 -8.04 8.56
CA LEU A 364 -28.88 -8.66 9.73
C LEU A 364 -29.89 -9.39 10.62
N LEU A 365 -31.09 -8.84 10.82
CA LEU A 365 -32.19 -9.52 11.54
C LEU A 365 -32.61 -10.81 10.84
N LYS A 366 -32.65 -10.83 9.50
CA LYS A 366 -32.93 -12.05 8.74
C LYS A 366 -31.87 -13.11 9.00
N LEU A 367 -30.59 -12.75 8.94
CA LEU A 367 -29.47 -13.67 9.21
C LEU A 367 -29.43 -14.13 10.67
N GLN A 368 -29.69 -13.22 11.61
CA GLN A 368 -29.73 -13.52 13.05
C GLN A 368 -30.80 -14.56 13.43
N LYS A 369 -31.92 -14.60 12.70
CA LYS A 369 -32.92 -15.66 12.89
C LYS A 369 -32.37 -17.05 12.60
N GLU A 370 -31.39 -17.15 11.69
CA GLU A 370 -30.79 -18.42 11.28
C GLU A 370 -29.62 -18.81 12.21
N ASP A 371 -28.70 -17.88 12.48
CA ASP A 371 -27.45 -18.19 13.22
C ASP A 371 -27.49 -17.88 14.72
N LYS A 372 -28.47 -17.08 15.18
CA LYS A 372 -28.62 -16.64 16.58
C LYS A 372 -27.40 -15.92 17.15
N GLU A 373 -26.62 -15.26 16.30
CA GLU A 373 -25.45 -14.48 16.73
C GLU A 373 -25.79 -13.01 16.94
N GLU A 374 -24.97 -12.30 17.71
CA GLU A 374 -24.99 -10.84 17.78
C GLU A 374 -24.62 -10.24 16.42
N LYS A 375 -25.33 -9.17 16.04
CA LYS A 375 -25.10 -8.43 14.78
C LYS A 375 -24.95 -6.95 15.05
N GLU A 376 -24.27 -6.24 14.17
CA GLU A 376 -24.13 -4.79 14.27
C GLU A 376 -24.19 -4.14 12.88
N ALA A 377 -24.98 -3.06 12.78
CA ALA A 377 -24.98 -2.16 11.65
C ALA A 377 -24.45 -0.80 12.09
N SER A 378 -23.57 -0.20 11.30
CA SER A 378 -23.13 1.17 11.52
C SER A 378 -23.13 2.02 10.26
N LEU A 379 -23.40 3.31 10.42
CA LEU A 379 -23.37 4.30 9.36
C LEU A 379 -22.50 5.50 9.79
N THR A 380 -21.37 5.67 9.12
CA THR A 380 -20.47 6.81 9.27
C THR A 380 -20.72 7.81 8.14
N TYR A 381 -20.96 9.08 8.47
CA TYR A 381 -21.27 10.13 7.50
C TYR A 381 -20.73 11.50 7.94
N THR A 382 -20.53 12.40 6.98
CA THR A 382 -20.13 13.79 7.26
C THR A 382 -21.33 14.63 7.74
N ALA A 383 -21.16 15.39 8.82
CA ALA A 383 -22.17 16.34 9.30
C ALA A 383 -22.50 17.43 8.25
N GLN A 384 -23.78 17.77 8.12
CA GLN A 384 -24.31 18.64 7.06
C GLN A 384 -23.69 20.05 7.02
N ASP A 385 -23.21 20.55 8.16
CA ASP A 385 -22.65 21.90 8.30
C ASP A 385 -21.13 21.98 8.16
N SER A 386 -20.46 20.86 7.84
CA SER A 386 -19.01 20.86 7.69
C SER A 386 -18.61 21.43 6.32
N PRO A 387 -17.72 22.45 6.25
CA PRO A 387 -17.14 22.89 4.99
C PRO A 387 -16.52 21.70 4.24
N ARG A 388 -16.64 21.65 2.90
CA ARG A 388 -16.13 20.52 2.09
C ARG A 388 -14.66 20.15 2.39
N TYR A 389 -13.84 21.13 2.78
CA TYR A 389 -12.42 20.92 3.11
C TYR A 389 -12.18 20.34 4.52
N LEU A 390 -13.19 20.38 5.41
CA LEU A 390 -13.19 19.84 6.77
C LEU A 390 -14.12 18.61 6.92
N ALA A 391 -14.74 18.14 5.83
CA ALA A 391 -15.68 17.03 5.82
C ALA A 391 -15.18 15.75 6.50
N TYR A 392 -13.86 15.53 6.51
CA TYR A 392 -13.22 14.36 7.11
C TYR A 392 -13.15 14.41 8.64
N TRP A 393 -13.11 15.59 9.25
CA TRP A 393 -12.93 15.74 10.70
C TRP A 393 -14.25 15.68 11.49
N ASN A 394 -15.37 15.91 10.79
CA ASN A 394 -16.70 15.97 11.39
C ASN A 394 -17.54 14.76 10.94
N GLN A 395 -16.97 13.56 11.08
CA GLN A 395 -17.70 12.32 10.88
C GLN A 395 -18.53 12.00 12.12
N LYS A 396 -19.77 11.60 11.90
CA LYS A 396 -20.64 11.01 12.91
C LYS A 396 -20.86 9.56 12.55
N THR A 397 -20.84 8.69 13.57
CA THR A 397 -21.15 7.27 13.42
C THR A 397 -22.40 6.96 14.22
N GLU A 398 -23.40 6.42 13.54
CA GLU A 398 -24.59 5.83 14.16
C GLU A 398 -24.42 4.31 14.16
N THR A 399 -24.43 3.69 15.33
CA THR A 399 -24.25 2.23 15.50
C THR A 399 -25.48 1.64 16.16
N ILE A 400 -25.99 0.54 15.59
CA ILE A 400 -27.10 -0.24 16.14
C ILE A 400 -26.64 -1.69 16.32
N CYS A 401 -26.58 -2.12 17.59
CA CYS A 401 -26.30 -3.50 17.98
C CYS A 401 -27.60 -4.29 18.11
N LEU A 402 -27.66 -5.46 17.50
CA LEU A 402 -28.76 -6.42 17.59
C LEU A 402 -28.32 -7.56 18.51
N PRO A 403 -28.75 -7.57 19.78
CA PRO A 403 -28.28 -8.56 20.76
C PRO A 403 -28.76 -9.98 20.40
N VAL A 404 -28.08 -10.98 20.96
CA VAL A 404 -28.46 -12.39 20.80
C VAL A 404 -29.93 -12.60 21.20
N PRO A 405 -30.76 -13.23 20.35
CA PRO A 405 -32.14 -13.54 20.70
C PRO A 405 -32.21 -14.42 21.95
N LYS A 406 -33.02 -14.03 22.94
CA LYS A 406 -33.25 -14.86 24.13
C LYS A 406 -33.87 -16.20 23.71
N PRO A 407 -33.42 -17.34 24.26
CA PRO A 407 -34.09 -18.62 24.05
C PRO A 407 -35.54 -18.51 24.51
N ARG A 408 -36.48 -18.90 23.65
CA ARG A 408 -37.91 -18.92 23.94
C ARG A 408 -38.30 -20.14 24.75
#